data_AF-A0A0X3S0M3-F1
#
_entry.id   AF-A0A0X3S0M3-F1
#
_cell.length_a   1.000
_cell.length_b   1.000
_cell.length_c   1.000
_cell.angle_alpha   90.00
_cell.angle_beta   90.00
_cell.angle_gamma   90.00
#
_symmetry.space_group_name_H-M   'P 1'
#
loop_
_entity.id
_entity.type
_entity.pdbx_description
1 polymer ?
#
loop_
_entity_poly.entity_id
_entity_poly.type
_entity_poly.pdbx_seq_one_letter_code
_entity_poly.pdbx_strand_id
1 'polypeptide(L)'
;MASDVNIPGSELKEAQDMLGFVHDFIDIGHHTFDFDAAFGPELSHGSAQNFENKWEDGKHQLQKQVKGIQDAIGDILDSFEKTDQDAVSNLDDGSGK
;
A
#
# COMPACT_ATOMS: atom_id res chain seq x y z
N MET A 1 -5.67 32.37 -0.90
CA MET A 1 -6.37 31.51 0.08
C MET A 1 -5.69 30.15 -0.01
N ALA A 2 -4.69 29.90 0.85
CA ALA A 2 -4.17 28.55 0.99
C ALA A 2 -5.31 27.74 1.62
N SER A 3 -5.84 26.76 0.88
CA SER A 3 -6.76 25.79 1.47
C SER A 3 -6.07 25.22 2.69
N ASP A 4 -6.71 25.32 3.85
CA ASP A 4 -6.18 24.72 5.09
C ASP A 4 -6.10 23.21 4.83
N VAL A 5 -4.88 22.72 4.59
CA VAL A 5 -4.63 21.32 4.26
C VAL A 5 -4.72 20.57 5.59
N ASN A 6 -5.95 20.28 6.01
CA ASN A 6 -6.21 19.40 7.13
C ASN A 6 -5.79 17.99 6.71
N ILE A 7 -4.62 17.55 7.15
CA ILE A 7 -4.13 16.20 6.90
C ILE A 7 -4.59 15.31 8.05
N PRO A 8 -5.53 14.40 7.80
CA PRO A 8 -6.12 13.59 8.85
C PRO A 8 -5.16 12.45 9.20
N GLY A 9 -4.27 12.68 10.17
CA GLY A 9 -3.22 11.73 10.53
C GLY A 9 -3.74 10.34 10.93
N SER A 10 -4.87 10.28 11.64
CA SER A 10 -5.55 9.03 11.99
C SER A 10 -6.06 8.27 10.78
N GLU A 11 -6.67 8.96 9.81
CA GLU A 11 -7.24 8.37 8.61
C GLU A 11 -6.14 7.92 7.64
N LEU A 12 -5.01 8.64 7.59
CA LEU A 12 -3.81 8.18 6.88
C LEU A 12 -3.24 6.90 7.49
N LYS A 13 -3.16 6.83 8.83
CA LYS A 13 -2.74 5.61 9.54
C LYS A 13 -3.67 4.44 9.21
N GLU A 14 -4.98 4.67 9.27
CA GLU A 14 -5.99 3.66 8.95
C GLU A 14 -5.88 3.18 7.49
N ALA A 15 -5.65 4.11 6.55
CA ALA A 15 -5.40 3.77 5.15
C ALA A 15 -4.11 2.95 4.98
N GLN A 16 -3.04 3.28 5.70
CA GLN A 16 -1.78 2.52 5.69
C GLN A 16 -2.01 1.08 6.18
N ASP A 17 -2.77 0.89 7.25
CA ASP A 17 -3.09 -0.42 7.82
C ASP A 17 -3.99 -1.25 6.88
N MET A 18 -5.01 -0.63 6.29
CA MET A 18 -5.87 -1.29 5.29
C MET A 18 -5.09 -1.72 4.05
N LEU A 19 -4.16 -0.88 3.58
CA LEU A 19 -3.27 -1.23 2.47
C LEU A 19 -2.32 -2.37 2.86
N GLY A 20 -1.90 -2.46 4.13
CA GLY A 20 -1.09 -3.56 4.63
C GLY A 20 -1.83 -4.89 4.55
N PHE A 21 -3.11 -4.87 4.95
CA PHE A 21 -3.98 -6.02 4.77
C PHE A 21 -4.06 -6.43 3.28
N VAL A 22 -4.29 -5.51 2.36
CA VAL A 22 -4.33 -5.84 0.92
C VAL A 22 -3.00 -6.43 0.44
N HIS A 23 -1.87 -5.85 0.84
CA HIS A 23 -0.54 -6.35 0.50
C HIS A 23 -0.32 -7.79 0.97
N ASP A 24 -0.70 -8.09 2.21
CA ASP A 24 -0.44 -9.38 2.85
C ASP A 24 -1.38 -10.48 2.33
N PHE A 25 -2.58 -10.12 1.88
CA PHE A 25 -3.64 -11.07 1.52
C PHE A 25 -3.91 -11.18 0.01
N ILE A 26 -3.27 -10.37 -0.83
CA ILE A 26 -3.41 -10.47 -2.29
C ILE A 26 -2.84 -11.78 -2.87
N ASP A 27 -1.93 -12.46 -2.16
CA ASP A 27 -1.26 -13.66 -2.66
C ASP A 27 -1.73 -14.99 -2.03
N ILE A 28 -2.87 -15.01 -1.32
CA ILE A 28 -3.38 -16.24 -0.66
C ILE A 28 -3.66 -17.39 -1.67
N GLY A 29 -3.77 -17.08 -2.96
CA GLY A 29 -4.18 -18.04 -4.00
C GLY A 29 -3.05 -18.72 -4.77
N HIS A 30 -1.77 -18.41 -4.51
CA HIS A 30 -0.62 -18.81 -5.36
C HIS A 30 -0.51 -20.32 -5.60
N HIS A 31 -1.21 -21.17 -4.82
CA HIS A 31 -1.14 -22.63 -4.89
C HIS A 31 -2.51 -23.33 -4.97
N THR A 32 -3.61 -22.59 -5.08
CA THR A 32 -4.96 -23.18 -4.89
C THR A 32 -5.70 -23.53 -6.17
N PHE A 33 -5.32 -22.99 -7.32
CA PHE A 33 -6.04 -23.23 -8.57
C PHE A 33 -5.26 -24.19 -9.47
N ASP A 34 -5.64 -25.47 -9.44
CA ASP A 34 -5.10 -26.49 -10.34
C ASP A 34 -5.85 -26.42 -11.69
N PHE A 35 -5.26 -25.67 -12.65
CA PHE A 35 -5.82 -25.51 -13.99
C PHE A 35 -5.85 -26.82 -14.78
N ASP A 36 -4.89 -27.73 -14.55
CA ASP A 36 -4.88 -29.05 -15.19
C ASP A 36 -6.05 -29.89 -14.68
N ALA A 37 -6.34 -29.85 -13.38
CA ALA A 37 -7.51 -30.50 -12.80
C ALA A 37 -8.84 -29.84 -13.23
N ALA A 38 -8.86 -28.52 -13.41
CA ALA A 38 -10.08 -27.77 -13.72
C ALA A 38 -10.47 -27.82 -15.22
N PHE A 39 -9.50 -27.78 -16.13
CA PHE A 39 -9.75 -27.62 -17.58
C PHE A 39 -9.22 -28.78 -18.44
N GLY A 40 -8.42 -29.67 -17.86
CA GLY A 40 -7.79 -30.78 -18.56
C GLY A 40 -6.55 -30.36 -19.39
N PRO A 41 -5.70 -31.33 -19.77
CA PRO A 41 -4.40 -31.05 -20.39
C PRO A 41 -4.48 -30.26 -21.70
N GLU A 42 -5.59 -30.37 -22.45
CA GLU A 42 -5.69 -29.74 -23.77
C GLU A 42 -6.04 -28.25 -23.71
N LEU A 43 -6.68 -27.80 -22.62
CA LEU A 43 -7.04 -26.40 -22.39
C LEU A 43 -6.10 -25.69 -21.41
N SER A 44 -5.33 -26.46 -20.60
CA SER A 44 -4.29 -25.91 -19.74
C SER A 44 -3.12 -25.33 -20.54
N HIS A 45 -2.83 -25.92 -21.71
CA HIS A 45 -1.75 -25.48 -22.59
C HIS A 45 -2.20 -24.31 -23.46
N GLY A 46 -1.71 -23.11 -23.13
CA GLY A 46 -1.90 -21.88 -23.90
C GLY A 46 -2.72 -20.83 -23.15
N SER A 47 -4.05 -20.85 -23.29
CA SER A 47 -4.92 -19.78 -22.77
C SER A 47 -4.96 -19.73 -21.24
N ALA A 48 -5.04 -20.88 -20.57
CA ALA A 48 -5.03 -20.95 -19.11
C ALA A 48 -3.67 -20.52 -18.54
N GLN A 49 -2.56 -20.99 -19.13
CA GLN A 49 -1.22 -20.56 -18.72
C GLN A 49 -0.97 -19.06 -18.97
N ASN A 50 -1.48 -18.51 -20.07
CA ASN A 50 -1.38 -17.07 -20.34
C ASN A 50 -2.23 -16.24 -19.37
N PHE A 51 -3.40 -16.75 -18.96
CA PHE A 51 -4.21 -16.14 -17.92
C PHE A 51 -3.45 -16.13 -16.60
N GLU A 52 -2.90 -17.27 -16.20
CA GLU A 52 -2.15 -17.40 -14.95
C GLU A 52 -0.95 -16.45 -14.90
N ASN A 53 -0.12 -16.42 -15.94
CA ASN A 53 1.03 -15.51 -16.00
C ASN A 53 0.62 -14.04 -15.87
N LYS A 54 -0.49 -13.63 -16.51
CA LYS A 54 -1.01 -12.25 -16.43
C LYS A 54 -1.63 -11.95 -15.08
N TRP A 55 -2.29 -12.94 -14.48
CA TRP A 55 -2.86 -12.83 -13.15
C TRP A 55 -1.76 -12.64 -12.11
N GLU A 56 -0.72 -13.47 -12.17
CA GLU A 56 0.45 -13.38 -11.30
C GLU A 56 1.20 -12.05 -11.44
N ASP A 57 1.42 -11.58 -12.68
CA ASP A 57 2.01 -10.26 -12.93
C ASP A 57 1.13 -9.13 -12.38
N GLY A 58 -0.20 -9.22 -12.56
CA GLY A 58 -1.15 -8.27 -12.00
C GLY A 58 -1.10 -8.20 -10.46
N LYS A 59 -1.04 -9.35 -9.78
CA LYS A 59 -0.87 -9.41 -8.32
C LYS A 59 0.45 -8.77 -7.88
N HIS A 60 1.56 -9.07 -8.55
CA HIS A 60 2.86 -8.47 -8.26
C HIS A 60 2.84 -6.94 -8.43
N GLN A 61 2.22 -6.45 -9.50
CA GLN A 61 2.10 -5.01 -9.73
C GLN A 61 1.25 -4.35 -8.66
N LEU A 62 0.13 -4.95 -8.27
CA LEU A 62 -0.74 -4.42 -7.23
C LEU A 62 -0.04 -4.42 -5.87
N GLN A 63 0.70 -5.48 -5.49
CA GLN A 63 1.55 -5.49 -4.29
C GLN A 63 2.54 -4.34 -4.27
N LYS A 64 3.27 -4.14 -5.38
CA LYS A 64 4.26 -3.07 -5.50
C LYS A 64 3.63 -1.69 -5.36
N GLN A 65 2.47 -1.47 -5.98
CA GLN A 65 1.75 -0.19 -5.91
C GLN A 65 1.22 0.08 -4.50
N VAL A 66 0.61 -0.93 -3.87
CA VAL A 66 0.11 -0.84 -2.49
C VAL A 66 1.24 -0.47 -1.54
N LYS A 67 2.38 -1.15 -1.63
CA LYS A 67 3.58 -0.82 -0.85
C LYS A 67 4.05 0.61 -1.10
N GLY A 68 4.12 1.05 -2.36
CA GLY A 68 4.51 2.41 -2.70
C GLY A 68 3.57 3.47 -2.10
N ILE A 69 2.27 3.19 -2.01
CA ILE A 69 1.30 4.08 -1.35
C ILE A 69 1.52 4.07 0.17
N GLN A 70 1.76 2.92 0.79
CA GLN A 70 2.06 2.83 2.22
C GLN A 70 3.32 3.61 2.61
N ASP A 71 4.37 3.49 1.81
CA ASP A 71 5.63 4.21 2.02
C ASP A 71 5.39 5.72 1.91
N ALA A 72 4.65 6.17 0.89
CA ALA A 72 4.31 7.58 0.71
C ALA A 72 3.45 8.14 1.87
N ILE A 73 2.52 7.33 2.40
CA ILE A 73 1.74 7.72 3.59
C ILE A 73 2.67 7.86 4.81
N GLY A 74 3.62 6.93 4.99
CA GLY A 74 4.64 7.02 6.04
C GLY A 74 5.46 8.30 5.94
N ASP A 75 5.99 8.61 4.76
CA ASP A 75 6.78 9.83 4.51
C ASP A 75 6.00 11.12 4.84
N ILE A 76 4.69 11.15 4.53
CA ILE A 76 3.81 12.26 4.90
C ILE A 76 3.71 12.38 6.42
N LEU A 77 3.38 11.29 7.11
CA LEU A 77 3.24 11.30 8.58
C LEU A 77 4.54 11.73 9.26
N ASP A 78 5.68 11.20 8.83
CA ASP A 78 7.00 11.55 9.37
C ASP A 78 7.33 13.04 9.15
N SER A 79 6.97 13.58 7.98
CA SER A 79 7.18 14.99 7.65
C SER A 79 6.33 15.92 8.53
N PHE A 80 5.10 15.52 8.84
CA PHE A 80 4.23 16.27 9.76
C PHE A 80 4.73 16.19 11.20
N GLU A 81 5.08 15.01 11.69
CA GLU A 81 5.62 14.84 13.04
C GLU A 81 6.89 15.67 13.24
N LYS A 82 7.79 15.66 12.24
CA LYS A 82 8.99 16.51 12.26
C LYS A 82 8.63 18.00 12.29
N THR A 83 7.66 18.43 11.48
CA THR A 83 7.22 19.83 11.44
C THR A 83 6.64 20.26 12.79
N ASP A 84 5.86 19.40 13.45
CA ASP A 84 5.31 19.65 14.78
C ASP A 84 6.41 19.72 15.84
N GLN A 85 7.39 18.82 15.82
CA GLN A 85 8.54 18.85 16.73
C GLN A 85 9.39 20.12 16.54
N ASP A 86 9.63 20.53 15.29
CA ASP A 86 10.34 21.76 14.97
C ASP A 86 9.54 22.98 15.46
N ALA A 87 8.21 22.99 15.31
CA ALA A 87 7.35 24.07 15.79
C ALA A 87 7.34 24.17 17.33
N VAL A 88 7.23 23.05 18.05
CA VAL A 88 7.32 23.00 19.51
C VAL A 88 8.67 23.52 20.00
N SER A 89 9.77 23.08 19.38
CA SER A 89 11.12 23.52 19.73
C SER A 89 11.29 25.03 19.56
N ASN A 90 10.73 25.61 18.49
CA ASN A 90 10.77 27.05 18.25
C ASN A 90 9.89 27.87 19.21
N LEU A 91 8.84 27.28 19.78
CA LEU A 91 7.99 27.92 20.78
C LEU A 91 8.62 27.92 22.18
N ASP A 92 9.36 26.86 22.53
CA ASP A 92 10.07 26.77 23.83
C ASP A 92 11.23 27.78 23.91
N ASP A 93 11.96 28.00 22.81
CA ASP A 93 13.01 29.02 22.69
C ASP A 93 12.48 30.47 22.74
N GLY A 94 11.19 30.69 22.44
CA GLY A 94 10.55 32.01 22.43
C GLY A 94 9.91 32.43 23.76
N SER A 95 9.68 31.48 24.69
CA SER A 95 8.90 31.70 25.92
C SER A 95 9.74 32.18 27.12
N GLY A 96 11.04 32.39 26.92
CA GLY A 96 12.03 32.68 27.97
C GLY A 96 12.43 34.16 28.16
N LYS A 97 11.57 35.14 27.86
CA LYS A 97 11.82 36.56 28.18
C LYS A 97 10.64 37.28 28.81
#